data_AF-A0A317EWR2-F1
#
_entry.id   AF-A0A317EWR2-F1
#
_cell.length_a   1.000
_cell.length_b   1.000
_cell.length_c   1.000
_cell.angle_alpha   90.00
_cell.angle_beta   90.00
_cell.angle_gamma   90.00
#
_symmetry.space_group_name_H-M   'P 1'
#
loop_
_entity.id
_entity.type
_entity.pdbx_description
1 polymer ?
#
loop_
_entity_poly.entity_id
_entity_poly.type
_entity_poly.pdbx_seq_one_letter_code
_entity_poly.pdbx_strand_id
1 'polypeptide(L)'
;MKKKTVFVMLAVIIILIVGSLIFYFIKQHQIQPKTVEISKADTLRQAEIFSGDIAYLVKGKLLDQQFKSEYDEIADTLVVLSFGDKLYCTTCPYVNNGAEVAVAVTADGVVKPEDVEKYVKQYSLYEKPSDANTTPPHEKRWNKLFNYLKLAEQGKAEFPNIKIPNGEPYYTMLDWTSFNEKYSNTFTELFTQEIPYPVKDKLIALFNSDDGKNLRFITSDRRIHEDLIRYGDFTGRNKKETACVLTTNNDDPGNHWEKLFVYAYNGQGDAYLLYSEDFRDKILIETIKHLDAPSPSNLIFMDSEEKQYAAHDALRIKIPNQPDVVLVYNKEFDKMNRYLQLPKSQLDRDVDDEQ
;
A
#
# COMPACT_ATOMS: atom_id res chain seq x y z
N MET A 1 44.26 -83.77 -12.89
CA MET A 1 44.04 -82.63 -13.83
C MET A 1 45.36 -81.98 -14.14
N LYS A 2 45.68 -81.72 -15.42
CA LYS A 2 46.95 -81.11 -15.84
C LYS A 2 47.03 -79.68 -15.28
N LYS A 3 48.18 -79.27 -14.73
CA LYS A 3 48.39 -77.92 -14.14
C LYS A 3 47.88 -76.77 -15.02
N LYS A 4 47.93 -76.93 -16.35
CA LYS A 4 47.38 -75.98 -17.33
C LYS A 4 45.85 -75.81 -17.23
N THR A 5 45.11 -76.88 -16.97
CA THR A 5 43.64 -76.84 -16.88
C THR A 5 43.16 -76.08 -15.64
N VAL A 6 43.90 -76.18 -14.53
CA VAL A 6 43.59 -75.44 -13.29
C VAL A 6 43.87 -73.95 -13.47
N PHE A 7 44.97 -73.59 -14.14
CA PHE A 7 45.31 -72.20 -14.42
C PHE A 7 44.30 -71.51 -15.33
N VAL A 8 43.82 -72.20 -16.37
CA VAL A 8 42.78 -71.68 -17.26
C VAL A 8 41.46 -71.50 -16.51
N MET A 9 41.09 -72.45 -15.63
CA MET A 9 39.88 -72.30 -14.83
C MET A 9 39.97 -71.13 -13.85
N LEU A 10 41.13 -70.93 -13.21
CA LEU A 10 41.34 -69.82 -12.28
C LEU A 10 41.29 -68.46 -13.02
N ALA A 11 41.87 -68.38 -14.21
CA ALA A 11 41.82 -67.18 -15.03
C ALA A 11 40.39 -66.83 -15.46
N VAL A 12 39.58 -67.83 -15.83
CA VAL A 12 38.16 -67.63 -16.19
C VAL A 12 37.34 -67.14 -14.98
N ILE A 13 37.59 -67.69 -13.79
CA ILE A 13 36.93 -67.25 -12.56
C ILE A 13 37.29 -65.80 -12.22
N ILE A 14 38.57 -65.42 -12.35
CA ILE A 14 39.01 -64.04 -12.10
C ILE A 14 38.36 -63.08 -13.10
N ILE A 15 38.29 -63.44 -14.38
CA ILE A 15 37.63 -62.62 -15.41
C ILE A 15 36.13 -62.46 -15.12
N LEU A 16 35.46 -63.52 -14.64
CA LEU A 16 34.05 -63.44 -14.26
C LEU A 16 33.83 -62.57 -13.02
N ILE A 17 34.71 -62.64 -12.01
CA ILE A 17 34.62 -61.81 -10.80
C ILE A 17 34.87 -60.33 -11.14
N VAL A 18 35.91 -60.04 -11.93
CA VAL A 18 36.22 -58.67 -12.37
C VAL A 18 35.12 -58.13 -13.28
N GLY A 19 34.59 -58.95 -14.19
CA GLY A 19 33.46 -58.59 -15.04
C GLY A 19 32.19 -58.27 -14.24
N SER A 20 31.87 -59.06 -13.21
CA SER A 20 30.75 -58.79 -12.30
C SER A 20 30.96 -57.53 -11.46
N LEU A 21 32.18 -57.27 -10.98
CA LEU A 21 32.49 -56.06 -10.22
C LEU A 21 32.40 -54.80 -11.09
N ILE A 22 32.89 -54.85 -12.33
CA ILE A 22 32.77 -53.76 -13.30
C ILE A 22 31.31 -53.53 -13.66
N PHE A 23 30.54 -54.61 -13.90
CA PHE A 23 29.11 -54.50 -14.17
C PHE A 23 28.32 -53.92 -12.99
N TYR A 24 28.68 -54.31 -11.76
CA TYR A 24 28.11 -53.73 -10.53
C TYR A 24 28.45 -52.24 -10.39
N PHE A 25 29.69 -51.84 -10.68
CA PHE A 25 30.12 -50.44 -10.66
C PHE A 25 29.43 -49.60 -11.73
N ILE A 26 29.30 -50.11 -12.97
CA ILE A 26 28.59 -49.45 -14.05
C ILE A 26 27.09 -49.34 -13.72
N LYS A 27 26.50 -50.33 -13.06
CA LYS A 27 25.10 -50.27 -12.62
C LYS A 27 24.89 -49.28 -11.46
N GLN A 28 25.87 -49.09 -10.58
CA GLN A 28 25.85 -48.02 -9.57
C GLN A 28 26.13 -46.63 -10.17
N HIS A 29 26.93 -46.54 -11.25
CA HIS A 29 27.31 -45.28 -11.90
C HIS A 29 26.51 -44.96 -13.17
N GLN A 30 25.48 -45.74 -13.50
CA GLN A 30 24.35 -45.21 -14.26
C GLN A 30 23.68 -44.20 -13.35
N ILE A 31 24.21 -42.98 -13.41
CA ILE A 31 23.48 -41.75 -13.21
C ILE A 31 22.26 -41.92 -14.09
N GLN A 32 21.17 -42.41 -13.50
CA GLN A 32 19.87 -42.02 -14.01
C GLN A 32 19.97 -40.50 -14.09
N PRO A 33 19.63 -39.85 -15.22
CA PRO A 33 19.32 -38.45 -15.13
C PRO A 33 18.37 -38.40 -13.95
N LYS A 34 18.80 -37.76 -12.86
CA LYS A 34 17.93 -37.51 -11.75
C LYS A 34 16.88 -36.66 -12.42
N THR A 35 15.78 -37.29 -12.84
CA THR A 35 14.52 -36.60 -13.00
C THR A 35 14.43 -35.96 -11.64
N VAL A 36 14.74 -34.68 -11.61
CA VAL A 36 14.35 -33.85 -10.50
C VAL A 36 12.84 -33.98 -10.61
N GLU A 37 12.29 -34.97 -9.92
CA GLU A 37 10.99 -34.82 -9.32
C GLU A 37 11.18 -33.56 -8.50
N ILE A 38 10.84 -32.43 -9.12
CA ILE A 38 10.54 -31.22 -8.42
C ILE A 38 9.43 -31.69 -7.50
N SER A 39 9.79 -31.95 -6.25
CA SER A 39 8.80 -32.22 -5.23
C SER A 39 7.76 -31.11 -5.38
N LYS A 40 6.50 -31.48 -5.52
CA LYS A 40 5.38 -30.52 -5.48
C LYS A 40 5.34 -29.71 -4.18
N ALA A 41 6.25 -29.97 -3.24
CA ALA A 41 6.55 -29.15 -2.09
C ALA A 41 7.68 -28.15 -2.42
N ASP A 42 7.36 -26.87 -2.25
CA ASP A 42 8.29 -25.74 -2.01
C ASP A 42 8.89 -24.98 -3.20
N THR A 43 8.07 -24.63 -4.21
CA THR A 43 8.28 -23.36 -4.94
C THR A 43 7.09 -22.42 -4.69
N LEU A 44 6.75 -22.18 -3.43
CA LEU A 44 5.90 -21.04 -3.08
C LEU A 44 6.72 -19.78 -3.34
N ARG A 45 6.51 -19.15 -4.50
CA ARG A 45 6.99 -17.79 -4.75
C ARG A 45 6.46 -16.91 -3.63
N GLN A 46 7.34 -16.27 -2.88
CA GLN A 46 6.91 -15.33 -1.85
C GLN A 46 6.31 -14.11 -2.54
N ALA A 47 5.11 -13.73 -2.11
CA ALA A 47 4.51 -12.48 -2.54
C ALA A 47 5.27 -11.32 -1.89
N GLU A 48 5.63 -10.35 -2.70
CA GLU A 48 5.98 -9.02 -2.25
C GLU A 48 4.72 -8.17 -2.20
N ILE A 49 4.66 -7.26 -1.24
CA ILE A 49 3.53 -6.37 -1.02
C ILE A 49 3.98 -4.96 -1.33
N PHE A 50 3.23 -4.29 -2.20
CA PHE A 50 3.45 -2.89 -2.50
C PHE A 50 3.03 -2.05 -1.29
N SER A 51 3.99 -1.33 -0.73
CA SER A 51 3.73 -0.42 0.40
C SER A 51 3.63 1.04 -0.02
N GLY A 52 3.81 1.40 -1.28
CA GLY A 52 3.73 2.81 -1.72
C GLY A 52 2.31 3.33 -1.91
N ASP A 53 2.21 4.57 -2.38
CA ASP A 53 0.92 5.22 -2.66
C ASP A 53 0.36 4.79 -4.01
N ILE A 54 1.13 4.99 -5.08
CA ILE A 54 0.73 4.63 -6.44
C ILE A 54 1.95 4.13 -7.21
N ALA A 55 1.77 3.02 -7.93
CA ALA A 55 2.67 2.63 -9.02
C ALA A 55 1.87 2.08 -10.20
N TYR A 56 2.51 1.83 -11.33
CA TYR A 56 1.87 1.28 -12.52
C TYR A 56 2.60 0.02 -12.95
N LEU A 57 1.85 -1.05 -13.22
CA LEU A 57 2.35 -2.14 -14.04
C LEU A 57 2.18 -1.75 -15.49
N VAL A 58 3.29 -1.73 -16.23
CA VAL A 58 3.32 -1.38 -17.66
C VAL A 58 3.80 -2.55 -18.50
N LYS A 59 3.36 -2.60 -19.76
CA LYS A 59 3.83 -3.59 -20.74
C LYS A 59 5.36 -3.57 -20.84
N GLY A 60 5.97 -4.75 -20.90
CA GLY A 60 7.35 -4.96 -21.32
C GLY A 60 7.47 -4.98 -22.84
N LYS A 61 8.68 -5.18 -23.39
CA LYS A 61 8.89 -5.14 -24.85
C LYS A 61 8.27 -6.34 -25.56
N LEU A 62 7.80 -6.15 -26.79
CA LEU A 62 7.41 -7.24 -27.67
C LEU A 62 8.66 -8.00 -28.15
N LEU A 63 8.66 -9.32 -28.01
CA LEU A 63 9.76 -10.21 -28.40
C LEU A 63 9.49 -10.92 -29.73
N ASP A 64 8.20 -11.15 -30.07
CA ASP A 64 7.77 -11.81 -31.30
C ASP A 64 6.86 -10.90 -32.13
N GLN A 65 7.36 -10.42 -33.27
CA GLN A 65 6.64 -9.47 -34.14
C GLN A 65 5.36 -10.06 -34.76
N GLN A 66 5.19 -11.39 -34.78
CA GLN A 66 3.95 -12.02 -35.26
C GLN A 66 2.74 -11.65 -34.39
N PHE A 67 2.96 -11.31 -33.12
CA PHE A 67 1.92 -10.96 -32.14
C PHE A 67 1.72 -9.45 -32.01
N LYS A 68 2.26 -8.64 -32.93
CA LYS A 68 2.20 -7.17 -32.85
C LYS A 68 0.77 -6.63 -32.75
N SER A 69 -0.18 -7.16 -33.53
CA SER A 69 -1.58 -6.71 -33.48
C SER A 69 -2.20 -6.94 -32.10
N GLU A 70 -2.03 -8.13 -31.54
CA GLU A 70 -2.55 -8.48 -30.21
C GLU A 70 -1.87 -7.66 -29.10
N TYR A 71 -0.56 -7.45 -29.21
CA TYR A 71 0.20 -6.65 -28.26
C TYR A 71 -0.18 -5.15 -28.30
N ASP A 72 -0.42 -4.59 -29.49
CA ASP A 72 -0.78 -3.18 -29.67
C ASP A 72 -2.24 -2.90 -29.22
N GLU A 73 -3.13 -3.90 -29.22
CA GLU A 73 -4.50 -3.81 -28.69
C GLU A 73 -4.56 -3.70 -27.15
N ILE A 74 -3.54 -4.21 -26.46
CA ILE A 74 -3.43 -4.11 -25.00
C ILE A 74 -2.87 -2.73 -24.63
N ALA A 75 -3.51 -2.03 -23.69
CA ALA A 75 -3.02 -0.74 -23.21
C ALA A 75 -1.62 -0.83 -22.56
N ASP A 76 -0.80 0.21 -22.70
CA ASP A 76 0.55 0.28 -22.08
C ASP A 76 0.51 0.17 -20.56
N THR A 77 -0.47 0.79 -19.92
CA THR A 77 -0.74 0.59 -18.49
C THR A 77 -1.67 -0.58 -18.30
N LEU A 78 -1.16 -1.62 -17.64
CA LEU A 78 -1.87 -2.85 -17.34
C LEU A 78 -2.72 -2.69 -16.08
N VAL A 79 -2.12 -2.19 -15.00
CA VAL A 79 -2.77 -2.02 -13.68
C VAL A 79 -2.15 -0.83 -12.95
N VAL A 80 -2.97 -0.08 -12.21
CA VAL A 80 -2.50 0.87 -11.18
C VAL A 80 -2.38 0.08 -9.88
N LEU A 81 -1.23 0.12 -9.22
CA LEU A 81 -0.96 -0.50 -7.92
C LEU A 81 -1.26 0.46 -6.77
N SER A 82 -1.71 -0.10 -5.65
CA SER A 82 -2.07 0.61 -4.43
C SER A 82 -1.58 -0.16 -3.20
N PHE A 83 -1.45 0.52 -2.07
CA PHE A 83 -0.99 -0.06 -0.80
C PHE A 83 -1.66 -1.41 -0.50
N GLY A 84 -0.86 -2.42 -0.17
CA GLY A 84 -1.35 -3.77 0.15
C GLY A 84 -1.48 -4.69 -1.07
N ASP A 85 -1.35 -4.19 -2.30
CA ASP A 85 -1.37 -5.02 -3.49
C ASP A 85 -0.20 -6.03 -3.48
N LYS A 86 -0.53 -7.29 -3.76
CA LYS A 86 0.43 -8.39 -3.75
C LYS A 86 0.95 -8.66 -5.15
N LEU A 87 2.27 -8.69 -5.29
CA LEU A 87 2.97 -9.04 -6.51
C LEU A 87 3.84 -10.26 -6.27
N TYR A 88 3.87 -11.16 -7.24
CA TYR A 88 4.84 -12.25 -7.25
C TYR A 88 5.95 -11.86 -8.21
N CYS A 89 7.20 -12.18 -7.90
CA CYS A 89 8.31 -11.99 -8.84
C CYS A 89 8.62 -13.31 -9.57
N THR A 90 8.74 -13.30 -10.91
CA THR A 90 9.23 -14.46 -11.68
C THR A 90 10.72 -14.44 -11.99
N THR A 91 11.42 -13.29 -11.88
CA THR A 91 12.85 -13.18 -12.25
C THR A 91 13.79 -12.81 -11.10
N CYS A 92 13.29 -12.67 -9.87
CA CYS A 92 14.12 -12.32 -8.72
C CYS A 92 14.83 -13.58 -8.17
N PRO A 93 16.17 -13.69 -8.26
CA PRO A 93 16.89 -14.35 -7.18
C PRO A 93 16.68 -13.53 -5.91
N TYR A 94 16.56 -14.18 -4.74
CA TYR A 94 16.52 -13.51 -3.43
C TYR A 94 17.60 -12.42 -3.33
N VAL A 95 17.25 -11.13 -3.31
CA VAL A 95 18.24 -10.04 -3.15
C VAL A 95 17.66 -8.79 -2.46
N ASN A 96 18.22 -8.45 -1.30
CA ASN A 96 18.27 -7.10 -0.73
C ASN A 96 19.14 -6.19 -1.62
N ASN A 97 18.68 -4.96 -1.89
CA ASN A 97 19.42 -3.80 -2.47
C ASN A 97 19.05 -3.40 -3.91
N GLY A 98 18.02 -2.55 -4.04
CA GLY A 98 18.16 -1.20 -4.63
C GLY A 98 18.44 -1.03 -6.14
N ALA A 99 18.26 -2.03 -6.99
CA ALA A 99 18.28 -1.85 -8.45
C ALA A 99 16.87 -2.00 -9.05
N GLU A 100 16.61 -1.40 -10.22
CA GLU A 100 15.37 -1.60 -10.98
C GLU A 100 15.08 -3.10 -11.13
N VAL A 101 14.02 -3.58 -10.49
CA VAL A 101 13.63 -5.00 -10.47
C VAL A 101 12.58 -5.25 -11.54
N ALA A 102 12.86 -6.17 -12.46
CA ALA A 102 11.86 -6.71 -13.38
C ALA A 102 10.87 -7.59 -12.60
N VAL A 103 9.77 -6.99 -12.12
CA VAL A 103 8.75 -7.70 -11.34
C VAL A 103 7.76 -8.38 -12.29
N ALA A 104 7.94 -9.67 -12.43
CA ALA A 104 7.07 -10.46 -13.26
C ALA A 104 5.93 -11.04 -12.43
N VAL A 105 4.76 -10.42 -12.54
CA VAL A 105 3.55 -10.81 -11.83
C VAL A 105 2.96 -12.06 -12.46
N THR A 106 2.76 -13.12 -11.68
CA THR A 106 1.80 -14.18 -12.05
C THR A 106 0.60 -14.07 -11.12
N ALA A 107 -0.60 -14.00 -11.68
CA ALA A 107 -1.70 -14.66 -11.00
C ALA A 107 -1.37 -16.15 -11.01
N ASP A 108 -1.16 -16.70 -9.82
CA ASP A 108 -1.17 -18.12 -9.53
C ASP A 108 0.16 -18.88 -9.63
N GLY A 109 0.86 -18.89 -8.50
CA GLY A 109 1.12 -20.18 -7.86
C GLY A 109 -0.18 -20.68 -7.22
N VAL A 110 -1.09 -21.24 -8.05
CA VAL A 110 -2.41 -21.82 -7.71
C VAL A 110 -3.18 -21.09 -6.59
N VAL A 111 -3.86 -19.98 -6.93
CA VAL A 111 -5.07 -19.58 -6.20
C VAL A 111 -6.24 -20.33 -6.84
N LYS A 112 -6.97 -21.12 -6.07
CA LYS A 112 -8.18 -21.75 -6.61
C LYS A 112 -9.21 -20.65 -6.88
N PRO A 113 -10.07 -20.77 -7.92
CA PRO A 113 -11.12 -19.79 -8.20
C PRO A 113 -11.98 -19.45 -6.96
N GLU A 114 -12.18 -20.41 -6.05
CA GLU A 114 -12.87 -20.20 -4.77
C GLU A 114 -12.14 -19.30 -3.75
N ASP A 115 -10.82 -19.13 -3.85
CA ASP A 115 -10.00 -18.30 -2.94
C ASP A 115 -9.81 -16.87 -3.46
N VAL A 116 -10.08 -16.62 -4.75
CA VAL A 116 -10.03 -15.29 -5.38
C VAL A 116 -10.94 -14.33 -4.61
N GLU A 117 -12.17 -14.73 -4.29
CA GLU A 117 -13.10 -13.93 -3.50
C GLU A 117 -12.59 -13.56 -2.10
N LYS A 118 -11.72 -14.38 -1.50
CA LYS A 118 -11.20 -14.14 -0.14
C LYS A 118 -10.14 -13.04 -0.08
N TYR A 119 -9.33 -12.89 -1.15
CA TYR A 119 -8.27 -11.89 -1.24
C TYR A 119 -8.68 -10.64 -2.04
N VAL A 120 -9.64 -10.79 -2.97
CA VAL A 120 -10.18 -9.70 -3.80
C VAL A 120 -11.12 -8.77 -3.01
N LYS A 121 -11.68 -9.22 -1.89
CA LYS A 121 -12.61 -8.43 -1.06
C LYS A 121 -12.00 -7.22 -0.33
N GLN A 122 -10.70 -6.94 -0.47
CA GLN A 122 -10.03 -5.96 0.40
C GLN A 122 -9.87 -4.53 -0.14
N TYR A 123 -10.15 -4.19 -1.41
CA TYR A 123 -9.96 -2.79 -1.87
C TYR A 123 -10.86 -2.33 -3.01
N SER A 124 -11.84 -1.47 -2.77
CA SER A 124 -12.40 -0.65 -3.84
C SER A 124 -13.17 0.51 -3.25
N LEU A 125 -12.79 1.75 -3.52
CA LEU A 125 -13.73 2.86 -3.63
C LEU A 125 -13.20 3.97 -4.56
N TYR A 126 -13.58 3.89 -5.83
CA TYR A 126 -14.12 5.09 -6.48
C TYR A 126 -15.49 4.70 -7.03
N GLU A 127 -16.55 5.32 -6.53
CA GLU A 127 -17.71 5.59 -7.36
C GLU A 127 -18.18 7.03 -7.14
N LYS A 128 -17.96 7.86 -8.16
CA LYS A 128 -19.13 8.18 -8.98
C LYS A 128 -18.83 7.82 -10.41
N PRO A 129 -19.61 6.94 -11.03
CA PRO A 129 -19.72 6.96 -12.47
C PRO A 129 -20.53 8.19 -12.87
N SER A 130 -19.90 9.13 -13.59
CA SER A 130 -20.69 9.90 -14.54
C SER A 130 -20.94 8.98 -15.72
N ASP A 131 -22.21 8.71 -15.98
CA ASP A 131 -22.74 8.00 -17.14
C ASP A 131 -22.98 6.49 -16.96
N ALA A 132 -24.16 6.06 -17.41
CA ALA A 132 -24.88 4.83 -17.09
C ALA A 132 -24.25 3.50 -17.61
N ASN A 133 -22.93 3.35 -17.58
CA ASN A 133 -22.21 2.18 -18.11
C ASN A 133 -21.16 1.58 -17.17
N THR A 134 -21.25 1.84 -15.87
CA THR A 134 -20.21 1.46 -14.91
C THR A 134 -20.61 0.32 -13.98
N THR A 135 -19.92 -0.79 -14.19
CA THR A 135 -19.07 -1.33 -13.12
C THR A 135 -17.84 -1.92 -13.80
N PRO A 136 -16.71 -1.97 -13.10
CA PRO A 136 -16.06 -3.27 -13.10
C PRO A 136 -15.92 -3.88 -11.71
N PRO A 137 -16.39 -5.14 -11.53
CA PRO A 137 -15.89 -5.96 -10.43
C PRO A 137 -14.37 -6.07 -10.59
N HIS A 138 -13.64 -6.17 -9.48
CA HIS A 138 -12.18 -6.32 -9.38
C HIS A 138 -11.51 -7.12 -10.50
N GLU A 139 -12.17 -8.15 -11.01
CA GLU A 139 -11.78 -8.90 -12.20
C GLU A 139 -11.38 -7.98 -13.38
N LYS A 140 -12.13 -6.91 -13.69
CA LYS A 140 -11.73 -6.04 -14.81
C LYS A 140 -10.56 -5.10 -14.52
N ARG A 141 -10.18 -4.84 -13.26
CA ARG A 141 -8.94 -4.08 -12.94
C ARG A 141 -7.73 -4.86 -13.44
N TRP A 142 -7.72 -6.18 -13.21
CA TRP A 142 -6.60 -7.06 -13.53
C TRP A 142 -6.71 -7.73 -14.91
N ASN A 143 -7.87 -7.67 -15.59
CA ASN A 143 -8.07 -8.28 -16.91
C ASN A 143 -7.00 -7.90 -17.96
N LYS A 144 -6.59 -6.62 -18.00
CA LYS A 144 -5.54 -6.17 -18.92
C LYS A 144 -4.21 -6.84 -18.62
N LEU A 145 -3.85 -6.95 -17.34
CA LEU A 145 -2.68 -7.70 -16.91
C LEU A 145 -2.81 -9.17 -17.30
N PHE A 146 -3.93 -9.85 -17.01
CA PHE A 146 -4.09 -11.26 -17.33
C PHE A 146 -4.01 -11.55 -18.83
N ASN A 147 -4.56 -10.68 -19.66
CA ASN A 147 -4.44 -10.81 -21.11
C ASN A 147 -2.98 -10.63 -21.56
N TYR A 148 -2.28 -9.65 -21.01
CA TYR A 148 -0.86 -9.43 -21.29
C TYR A 148 0.02 -10.61 -20.84
N LEU A 149 -0.26 -11.19 -19.66
CA LEU A 149 0.53 -12.28 -19.11
C LEU A 149 0.48 -13.53 -19.99
N LYS A 150 -0.61 -13.79 -20.71
CA LYS A 150 -0.67 -14.89 -21.70
C LYS A 150 0.41 -14.75 -22.78
N LEU A 151 0.68 -13.54 -23.26
CA LEU A 151 1.76 -13.27 -24.21
C LEU A 151 3.14 -13.41 -23.56
N ALA A 152 3.29 -12.88 -22.34
CA ALA A 152 4.57 -12.92 -21.63
C ALA A 152 4.99 -14.36 -21.25
N GLU A 153 4.07 -15.17 -20.75
CA GLU A 153 4.31 -16.57 -20.36
C GLU A 153 4.67 -17.45 -21.56
N GLN A 154 4.18 -17.12 -22.76
CA GLN A 154 4.55 -17.77 -24.01
C GLN A 154 5.89 -17.28 -24.60
N GLY A 155 6.57 -16.35 -23.92
CA GLY A 155 7.81 -15.74 -24.39
C GLY A 155 7.63 -14.81 -25.60
N LYS A 156 6.40 -14.32 -25.85
CA LYS A 156 6.08 -13.42 -26.97
C LYS A 156 6.30 -11.96 -26.64
N ALA A 157 6.25 -11.62 -25.35
CA ALA A 157 6.60 -10.32 -24.81
C ALA A 157 7.41 -10.52 -23.52
N GLU A 158 8.13 -9.48 -23.08
CA GLU A 158 8.73 -9.44 -21.75
C GLU A 158 7.63 -9.41 -20.68
N PHE A 159 7.94 -9.78 -19.44
CA PHE A 159 7.01 -9.56 -18.34
C PHE A 159 6.78 -8.06 -18.06
N PRO A 160 5.67 -7.71 -17.38
CA PRO A 160 5.40 -6.33 -17.00
C PRO A 160 6.54 -5.74 -16.16
N ASN A 161 6.67 -4.42 -16.21
CA ASN A 161 7.57 -3.67 -15.34
C ASN A 161 6.78 -2.76 -14.41
N ILE A 162 7.31 -2.49 -13.22
CA ILE A 162 6.78 -1.46 -12.34
C ILE A 162 7.34 -0.12 -12.79
N LYS A 163 6.46 0.84 -13.05
CA LYS A 163 6.78 2.22 -13.34
C LYS A 163 6.15 3.13 -12.30
N ILE A 164 6.89 4.11 -11.84
CA ILE A 164 6.47 4.99 -10.74
C ILE A 164 6.36 6.40 -11.29
N PRO A 165 5.30 7.14 -10.92
CA PRO A 165 5.16 8.52 -11.34
C PRO A 165 6.42 9.33 -10.97
N ASN A 166 6.88 10.19 -11.89
CA ASN A 166 7.99 11.09 -11.61
C ASN A 166 7.65 11.96 -10.39
N GLY A 167 8.54 11.99 -9.40
CA GLY A 167 8.37 12.82 -8.20
C GLY A 167 7.71 12.13 -7.01
N GLU A 168 7.38 10.84 -7.10
CA GLU A 168 6.92 10.01 -5.97
C GLU A 168 8.08 9.13 -5.46
N PRO A 169 8.85 9.56 -4.43
CA PRO A 169 10.00 8.80 -3.93
C PRO A 169 9.60 7.70 -2.92
N TYR A 170 8.31 7.49 -2.67
CA TYR A 170 7.82 6.77 -1.50
C TYR A 170 7.13 5.46 -1.85
N TYR A 171 7.93 4.42 -2.07
CA TYR A 171 7.43 3.06 -2.15
C TYR A 171 8.49 2.06 -1.72
N THR A 172 8.05 0.88 -1.31
CA THR A 172 8.91 -0.28 -1.13
C THR A 172 8.11 -1.52 -1.47
N MET A 173 8.73 -2.45 -2.18
CA MET A 173 8.25 -3.83 -2.25
C MET A 173 8.77 -4.54 -1.00
N LEU A 174 7.87 -4.99 -0.13
CA LEU A 174 8.21 -5.67 1.10
C LEU A 174 7.80 -7.13 1.02
N ASP A 175 8.57 -8.05 1.55
CA ASP A 175 8.05 -9.40 1.76
C ASP A 175 6.88 -9.37 2.77
N TRP A 176 6.06 -10.43 2.75
CA TRP A 176 4.89 -10.53 3.62
C TRP A 176 5.19 -10.37 5.11
N THR A 177 6.34 -10.85 5.58
CA THR A 177 6.74 -10.74 6.99
C THR A 177 7.09 -9.30 7.31
N SER A 178 7.97 -8.67 6.54
CA SER A 178 8.38 -7.27 6.73
C SER A 178 7.20 -6.30 6.62
N PHE A 179 6.29 -6.51 5.66
CA PHE A 179 5.08 -5.70 5.56
C PHE A 179 4.22 -5.84 6.81
N ASN A 180 4.03 -7.07 7.29
CA ASN A 180 3.22 -7.30 8.48
C ASN A 180 3.88 -6.74 9.75
N GLU A 181 5.19 -6.94 9.93
CA GLU A 181 5.90 -6.39 11.09
C GLU A 181 5.82 -4.86 11.12
N LYS A 182 5.88 -4.20 9.96
CA LYS A 182 5.85 -2.74 9.87
C LYS A 182 4.44 -2.15 9.92
N TYR A 183 3.45 -2.78 9.26
CA TYR A 183 2.12 -2.19 9.03
C TYR A 183 0.93 -3.02 9.53
N SER A 184 1.12 -4.30 9.87
CA SER A 184 0.00 -5.17 10.25
C SER A 184 -0.71 -4.67 11.49
N ASN A 185 -2.03 -4.86 11.49
CA ASN A 185 -3.02 -4.45 12.50
C ASN A 185 -3.25 -2.94 12.63
N THR A 186 -2.44 -2.09 11.98
CA THR A 186 -2.64 -0.63 12.02
C THR A 186 -3.51 -0.13 10.88
N PHE A 187 -3.15 -0.50 9.64
CA PHE A 187 -3.84 -0.04 8.43
C PHE A 187 -4.67 -1.17 7.82
N THR A 188 -5.67 -1.68 8.55
CA THR A 188 -6.49 -2.82 8.11
C THR A 188 -7.72 -2.42 7.31
N GLU A 189 -8.25 -1.23 7.59
CA GLU A 189 -9.47 -0.72 6.96
C GLU A 189 -9.16 0.06 5.69
N LEU A 190 -10.05 0.00 4.68
CA LEU A 190 -9.82 0.65 3.38
C LEU A 190 -9.37 2.11 3.51
N PHE A 191 -10.07 2.89 4.33
CA PHE A 191 -9.82 4.32 4.51
C PHE A 191 -8.46 4.62 5.18
N THR A 192 -7.94 3.72 6.02
CA THR A 192 -6.62 3.91 6.65
C THR A 192 -5.49 3.51 5.70
N GLN A 193 -5.78 2.65 4.74
CA GLN A 193 -4.83 2.21 3.73
C GLN A 193 -4.60 3.23 2.62
N GLU A 194 -5.53 4.14 2.43
CA GLU A 194 -5.40 5.28 1.50
C GLU A 194 -4.56 6.43 2.06
N ILE A 195 -4.22 6.40 3.35
CA ILE A 195 -3.33 7.41 3.97
C ILE A 195 -2.00 7.41 3.21
N PRO A 196 -1.46 8.56 2.77
CA PRO A 196 -0.20 8.60 2.04
C PRO A 196 0.97 7.97 2.81
N TYR A 197 1.88 7.30 2.11
CA TYR A 197 2.99 6.54 2.69
C TYR A 197 3.83 7.35 3.67
N PRO A 198 4.25 8.60 3.37
CA PRO A 198 5.03 9.37 4.32
C PRO A 198 4.28 9.63 5.63
N VAL A 199 2.95 9.75 5.57
CA VAL A 199 2.09 9.91 6.75
C VAL A 199 1.92 8.58 7.49
N LYS A 200 1.79 7.46 6.78
CA LYS A 200 1.78 6.12 7.42
C LYS A 200 3.03 5.91 8.25
N ASP A 201 4.20 6.26 7.75
CA ASP A 201 5.47 6.15 8.49
C ASP A 201 5.48 7.01 9.77
N LYS A 202 4.92 8.23 9.73
CA LYS A 202 4.77 9.06 10.93
C LYS A 202 3.80 8.47 11.93
N LEU A 203 2.69 7.91 11.47
CA LEU A 203 1.71 7.25 12.32
C LEU A 203 2.25 5.98 12.97
N ILE A 204 3.02 5.15 12.25
CA ILE A 204 3.70 3.99 12.83
C ILE A 204 4.71 4.44 13.90
N ALA A 205 5.51 5.47 13.63
CA ALA A 205 6.42 6.01 14.64
C ALA A 205 5.69 6.53 15.88
N LEU A 206 4.54 7.19 15.69
CA LEU A 206 3.66 7.64 16.77
C LEU A 206 3.11 6.46 17.58
N PHE A 207 2.54 5.44 16.93
CA PHE A 207 1.99 4.26 17.63
C PHE A 207 3.04 3.47 18.40
N ASN A 208 4.31 3.54 17.99
CA ASN A 208 5.42 2.92 18.71
C ASN A 208 6.04 3.84 19.79
N SER A 209 5.54 5.07 19.95
CA SER A 209 6.01 6.03 20.96
C SER A 209 5.21 5.95 22.27
N ASP A 210 5.77 6.47 23.36
CA ASP A 210 5.07 6.52 24.65
C ASP A 210 3.77 7.33 24.61
N ASP A 211 3.74 8.41 23.82
CA ASP A 211 2.57 9.29 23.67
C ASP A 211 1.48 8.67 22.79
N GLY A 212 1.85 7.77 21.88
CA GLY A 212 0.93 7.22 20.87
C GLY A 212 0.59 5.74 21.01
N LYS A 213 1.25 4.97 21.89
CA LYS A 213 1.00 3.52 22.08
C LYS A 213 -0.44 3.13 22.41
N ASN A 214 -1.21 4.07 22.95
CA ASN A 214 -2.62 3.87 23.28
C ASN A 214 -3.57 4.43 22.22
N LEU A 215 -3.06 5.07 21.17
CA LEU A 215 -3.89 5.62 20.10
C LEU A 215 -4.24 4.54 19.08
N ARG A 216 -5.45 4.63 18.53
CA ARG A 216 -5.91 3.80 17.42
C ARG A 216 -6.86 4.57 16.50
N PHE A 217 -7.05 4.04 15.30
CA PHE A 217 -8.12 4.51 14.42
C PHE A 217 -9.49 4.19 15.00
N ILE A 218 -10.46 5.08 14.76
CA ILE A 218 -11.86 4.88 15.11
C ILE A 218 -12.51 4.07 13.98
N THR A 219 -12.90 2.83 14.27
CA THR A 219 -13.47 1.90 13.27
C THR A 219 -14.89 1.43 13.59
N SER A 220 -15.41 1.74 14.77
CA SER A 220 -16.61 1.08 15.33
C SER A 220 -17.78 2.01 15.63
N ASP A 221 -17.71 3.30 15.32
CA ASP A 221 -18.82 4.24 15.56
C ASP A 221 -19.53 4.67 14.27
N ARG A 222 -20.57 5.50 14.43
CA ARG A 222 -21.50 5.88 13.34
C ARG A 222 -20.94 6.92 12.37
N ARG A 223 -19.78 7.53 12.67
CA ARG A 223 -19.16 8.52 11.79
C ARG A 223 -18.64 7.83 10.55
N ILE A 224 -18.79 8.49 9.40
CA ILE A 224 -18.15 7.98 8.18
C ILE A 224 -16.66 8.32 8.24
N HIS A 225 -15.82 7.53 7.58
CA HIS A 225 -14.35 7.70 7.63
C HIS A 225 -13.89 9.08 7.20
N GLU A 226 -14.61 9.65 6.26
CA GLU A 226 -14.46 11.01 5.81
C GLU A 226 -14.52 12.02 6.98
N ASP A 227 -15.36 11.81 7.99
CA ASP A 227 -15.44 12.70 9.16
C ASP A 227 -14.22 12.59 10.10
N LEU A 228 -13.34 11.63 9.86
CA LEU A 228 -12.19 11.29 10.71
C LEU A 228 -10.85 11.44 9.99
N ILE A 229 -10.84 11.29 8.66
CA ILE A 229 -9.66 11.46 7.81
C ILE A 229 -10.02 12.39 6.66
N ARG A 230 -9.29 13.49 6.54
CA ARG A 230 -9.50 14.50 5.50
C ARG A 230 -8.20 14.82 4.78
N TYR A 231 -8.35 15.15 3.51
CA TYR A 231 -7.27 15.64 2.66
C TYR A 231 -7.57 17.06 2.19
N GLY A 232 -6.55 17.90 2.12
CA GLY A 232 -6.66 19.28 1.65
C GLY A 232 -5.31 19.85 1.21
N ASP A 233 -5.34 20.93 0.44
CA ASP A 233 -4.15 21.76 0.18
C ASP A 233 -4.05 22.83 1.27
N PHE A 234 -3.70 22.40 2.48
CA PHE A 234 -3.65 23.28 3.65
C PHE A 234 -2.49 24.26 3.58
N THR A 235 -1.37 23.87 2.96
CA THR A 235 -0.16 24.70 2.89
C THR A 235 -0.01 25.50 1.61
N GLY A 236 -0.91 25.32 0.64
CA GLY A 236 -0.85 25.99 -0.67
C GLY A 236 0.25 25.44 -1.59
N ARG A 237 0.72 24.23 -1.33
CA ARG A 237 1.76 23.55 -2.11
C ARG A 237 1.18 22.59 -3.14
N ASN A 238 -0.15 22.60 -3.31
CA ASN A 238 -0.89 21.68 -4.16
C ASN A 238 -0.56 20.21 -3.83
N LYS A 239 -0.46 19.92 -2.53
CA LYS A 239 -0.26 18.57 -2.00
C LYS A 239 -1.51 18.13 -1.27
N LYS A 240 -1.68 16.82 -1.09
CA LYS A 240 -2.79 16.25 -0.31
C LYS A 240 -2.38 16.11 1.15
N GLU A 241 -2.22 17.23 1.85
CA GLU A 241 -1.99 17.19 3.30
C GLU A 241 -3.11 16.43 4.01
N THR A 242 -2.75 15.70 5.07
CA THR A 242 -3.63 14.71 5.70
C THR A 242 -3.96 15.12 7.13
N ALA A 243 -5.24 15.26 7.44
CA ALA A 243 -5.74 15.38 8.80
C ALA A 243 -6.35 14.04 9.23
N CYS A 244 -6.02 13.55 10.43
CA CYS A 244 -6.55 12.31 10.97
C CYS A 244 -6.91 12.44 12.45
N VAL A 245 -8.08 11.93 12.81
CA VAL A 245 -8.57 11.81 14.19
C VAL A 245 -8.33 10.39 14.69
N LEU A 246 -7.62 10.27 15.81
CA LEU A 246 -7.37 9.02 16.51
C LEU A 246 -8.06 9.04 17.87
N THR A 247 -8.26 7.88 18.48
CA THR A 247 -8.84 7.77 19.83
C THR A 247 -7.96 6.93 20.75
N THR A 248 -8.02 7.17 22.05
CA THR A 248 -7.29 6.39 23.06
C THR A 248 -7.97 5.06 23.38
N ASN A 249 -7.19 4.00 23.61
CA ASN A 249 -7.59 2.71 24.20
C ASN A 249 -7.94 2.91 25.68
N ASN A 250 -9.06 3.55 25.96
CA ASN A 250 -9.66 3.51 27.28
C ASN A 250 -10.95 2.71 27.18
N ASP A 251 -10.96 1.56 27.86
CA ASP A 251 -12.17 0.75 28.10
C ASP A 251 -13.12 1.40 29.12
N ASP A 252 -12.75 2.57 29.65
CA ASP A 252 -13.54 3.31 30.63
C ASP A 252 -14.55 4.24 29.91
N PRO A 253 -15.87 3.97 29.99
CA PRO A 253 -16.90 4.68 29.24
C PRO A 253 -16.97 6.19 29.51
N GLY A 254 -16.32 6.67 30.58
CA GLY A 254 -16.30 8.07 30.99
C GLY A 254 -15.04 8.85 30.58
N ASN A 255 -14.04 8.21 29.99
CA ASN A 255 -12.73 8.84 29.71
C ASN A 255 -12.34 8.70 28.23
N HIS A 256 -13.24 9.13 27.36
CA HIS A 256 -13.03 9.19 25.91
C HIS A 256 -12.13 10.37 25.58
N TRP A 257 -11.06 10.11 24.84
CA TRP A 257 -10.20 11.15 24.27
C TRP A 257 -10.00 10.89 22.80
N GLU A 258 -10.08 11.96 22.01
CA GLU A 258 -9.70 11.99 20.61
C GLU A 258 -8.54 12.92 20.41
N LYS A 259 -7.67 12.59 19.47
CA LYS A 259 -6.52 13.39 19.13
C LYS A 259 -6.51 13.66 17.64
N LEU A 260 -6.51 14.93 17.29
CA LEU A 260 -6.34 15.37 15.91
C LEU A 260 -4.85 15.49 15.60
N PHE A 261 -4.45 15.01 14.44
CA PHE A 261 -3.15 15.27 13.84
C PHE A 261 -3.36 15.84 12.43
N VAL A 262 -2.57 16.84 12.07
CA VAL A 262 -2.51 17.37 10.70
C VAL A 262 -1.07 17.27 10.23
N TYR A 263 -0.85 16.53 9.15
CA TYR A 263 0.45 16.32 8.53
C TYR A 263 0.57 17.08 7.23
N ALA A 264 1.67 17.82 7.08
CA ALA A 264 2.07 18.49 5.85
C ALA A 264 3.33 17.85 5.26
N TYR A 265 3.74 18.28 4.06
CA TYR A 265 4.93 17.74 3.38
C TYR A 265 5.98 18.82 3.13
N ASN A 266 7.24 18.48 3.38
CA ASN A 266 8.36 19.34 3.03
C ASN A 266 8.61 19.32 1.49
N GLY A 267 9.63 20.05 1.04
CA GLY A 267 9.99 20.13 -0.39
C GLY A 267 10.50 18.80 -0.96
N GLN A 268 11.06 17.93 -0.11
CA GLN A 268 11.54 16.59 -0.44
C GLN A 268 10.41 15.56 -0.50
N GLY A 269 9.25 15.88 0.09
CA GLY A 269 8.07 15.02 0.16
C GLY A 269 7.88 14.32 1.51
N ASP A 270 8.74 14.56 2.50
CA ASP A 270 8.60 13.91 3.80
C ASP A 270 7.46 14.57 4.58
N ALA A 271 6.63 13.75 5.22
CA ALA A 271 5.59 14.26 6.10
C ALA A 271 6.20 14.87 7.36
N TYR A 272 5.60 15.94 7.87
CA TYR A 272 5.88 16.53 9.18
C TYR A 272 4.57 16.96 9.85
N LEU A 273 4.58 17.01 11.19
CA LEU A 273 3.42 17.41 11.97
C LEU A 273 3.24 18.92 11.90
N LEU A 274 2.09 19.36 11.39
CA LEU A 274 1.70 20.76 11.27
C LEU A 274 0.82 21.22 12.45
N TYR A 275 0.03 20.30 13.01
CA TYR A 275 -0.86 20.58 14.15
C TYR A 275 -1.21 19.30 14.91
N SER A 276 -1.39 19.41 16.23
CA SER A 276 -2.02 18.37 17.04
C SER A 276 -2.77 18.96 18.24
N GLU A 277 -3.93 18.41 18.57
CA GLU A 277 -4.75 18.82 19.72
C GLU A 277 -5.53 17.62 20.29
N ASP A 278 -5.68 17.59 21.61
CA ASP A 278 -6.45 16.60 22.34
C ASP A 278 -7.86 17.12 22.65
N PHE A 279 -8.88 16.27 22.48
CA PHE A 279 -10.28 16.55 22.69
C PHE A 279 -10.89 15.53 23.63
N ARG A 280 -11.69 15.98 24.59
CA ARG A 280 -12.48 15.10 25.49
C ARG A 280 -13.79 14.63 24.85
N ASP A 281 -14.28 15.40 23.89
CA ASP A 281 -15.49 15.09 23.15
C ASP A 281 -15.15 14.43 21.81
N LYS A 282 -16.14 13.73 21.25
CA LYS A 282 -16.06 13.25 19.87
C LYS A 282 -16.04 14.43 18.91
N ILE A 283 -15.09 14.47 17.98
CA ILE A 283 -15.00 15.53 16.98
C ILE A 283 -15.30 15.03 15.57
N LEU A 284 -15.76 15.94 14.71
CA LEU A 284 -15.85 15.69 13.26
C LEU A 284 -14.93 16.68 12.55
N ILE A 285 -14.27 16.24 11.49
CA ILE A 285 -13.44 17.11 10.66
C ILE A 285 -13.98 17.26 9.24
N GLU A 286 -13.89 18.48 8.72
CA GLU A 286 -14.33 18.85 7.36
C GLU A 286 -13.28 19.75 6.70
N THR A 287 -12.96 19.49 5.43
CA THR A 287 -12.12 20.40 4.65
C THR A 287 -12.97 21.55 4.12
N ILE A 288 -12.63 22.78 4.50
CA ILE A 288 -13.15 24.00 3.87
C ILE A 288 -12.26 24.30 2.66
N LYS A 289 -12.81 24.14 1.45
CA LYS A 289 -12.06 24.33 0.20
C LYS A 289 -11.81 25.79 -0.14
N HIS A 290 -10.57 26.11 -0.46
CA HIS A 290 -10.17 27.39 -1.05
C HIS A 290 -10.61 27.43 -2.52
N LEU A 291 -11.86 27.86 -2.71
CA LEU A 291 -12.43 28.37 -3.98
C LEU A 291 -12.26 27.48 -5.23
N ASP A 292 -13.13 26.49 -5.37
CA ASP A 292 -13.64 26.07 -6.70
C ASP A 292 -15.05 26.62 -6.98
N ALA A 293 -15.81 26.97 -5.93
CA ALA A 293 -17.06 27.72 -6.02
C ALA A 293 -17.26 28.55 -4.74
N PRO A 294 -17.52 29.87 -4.82
CA PRO A 294 -17.78 30.68 -3.64
C PRO A 294 -19.09 30.24 -2.96
N SER A 295 -18.95 29.55 -1.83
CA SER A 295 -20.06 29.22 -0.93
C SER A 295 -19.94 30.05 0.36
N PRO A 296 -21.03 30.63 0.88
CA PRO A 296 -21.05 31.26 2.20
C PRO A 296 -20.58 30.32 3.33
N SER A 297 -20.68 29.00 3.13
CA SER A 297 -20.19 28.00 4.08
C SER A 297 -18.68 27.97 4.23
N ASN A 298 -17.92 28.59 3.32
CA ASN A 298 -16.46 28.56 3.29
C ASN A 298 -15.83 29.81 3.92
N LEU A 299 -16.64 30.79 4.30
CA LEU A 299 -16.17 32.00 4.99
C LEU A 299 -15.96 31.70 6.49
N ILE A 300 -14.91 32.28 7.06
CA ILE A 300 -14.45 32.04 8.43
C ILE A 300 -14.11 33.35 9.16
N PHE A 301 -14.37 33.44 10.47
CA PHE A 301 -14.21 34.71 11.20
C PHE A 301 -12.76 35.12 11.43
N MET A 302 -11.83 34.18 11.64
CA MET A 302 -10.39 34.46 11.85
C MET A 302 -10.12 35.64 12.82
N ASP A 303 -10.75 35.62 14.00
CA ASP A 303 -10.67 36.68 15.03
C ASP A 303 -11.10 38.08 14.54
N SER A 304 -12.11 38.13 13.66
CA SER A 304 -12.68 39.38 13.17
C SER A 304 -14.22 39.37 13.26
N GLU A 305 -14.85 40.52 13.02
CA GLU A 305 -16.31 40.65 13.01
C GLU A 305 -16.95 40.06 11.74
N GLU A 306 -16.23 40.10 10.63
CA GLU A 306 -16.73 39.67 9.32
C GLU A 306 -16.04 38.39 8.88
N LYS A 307 -16.80 37.48 8.28
CA LYS A 307 -16.19 36.25 7.77
C LYS A 307 -15.44 36.52 6.47
N GLN A 308 -14.25 35.93 6.33
CA GLN A 308 -13.38 36.03 5.16
C GLN A 308 -12.93 34.67 4.66
N TYR A 309 -12.33 34.61 3.47
CA TYR A 309 -11.75 33.38 2.94
C TYR A 309 -10.34 33.15 3.51
N ALA A 310 -10.03 31.91 3.87
CA ALA A 310 -8.65 31.48 4.09
C ALA A 310 -7.86 31.55 2.77
N ALA A 311 -6.54 31.73 2.86
CA ALA A 311 -5.66 31.77 1.69
C ALA A 311 -5.46 30.39 1.01
N HIS A 312 -5.70 29.31 1.75
CA HIS A 312 -5.58 27.92 1.33
C HIS A 312 -6.73 27.11 1.94
N ASP A 313 -6.80 25.80 1.68
CA ASP A 313 -7.80 24.95 2.35
C ASP A 313 -7.66 25.11 3.87
N ALA A 314 -8.78 25.08 4.57
CA ALA A 314 -8.82 25.10 6.03
C ALA A 314 -9.48 23.83 6.57
N LEU A 315 -9.20 23.48 7.82
CA LEU A 315 -9.80 22.33 8.48
C LEU A 315 -10.81 22.80 9.53
N ARG A 316 -12.09 22.51 9.32
CA ARG A 316 -13.14 22.72 10.33
C ARG A 316 -13.21 21.52 11.25
N ILE A 317 -13.34 21.79 12.54
CA ILE A 317 -13.54 20.83 13.61
C ILE A 317 -14.89 21.16 14.26
N LYS A 318 -15.80 20.19 14.26
CA LYS A 318 -17.10 20.28 14.93
C LYS A 318 -17.05 19.55 16.25
N ILE A 319 -17.43 20.24 17.31
CA ILE A 319 -17.42 19.72 18.68
C ILE A 319 -18.86 19.82 19.23
N PRO A 320 -19.44 18.76 19.81
CA PRO A 320 -20.80 18.78 20.32
C PRO A 320 -21.03 19.92 21.31
N ASN A 321 -22.12 20.67 21.12
CA ASN A 321 -22.55 21.78 21.98
C ASN A 321 -21.52 22.92 22.14
N GLN A 322 -20.52 23.01 21.26
CA GLN A 322 -19.54 24.09 21.24
C GLN A 322 -19.53 24.76 19.86
N PRO A 323 -19.08 26.03 19.76
CA PRO A 323 -18.85 26.64 18.47
C PRO A 323 -17.80 25.86 17.67
N ASP A 324 -17.98 25.79 16.34
CA ASP A 324 -17.00 25.18 15.45
C ASP A 324 -15.64 25.85 15.60
N VAL A 325 -14.59 25.08 15.41
CA VAL A 325 -13.20 25.56 15.35
C VAL A 325 -12.71 25.40 13.92
N VAL A 326 -11.95 26.37 13.42
CA VAL A 326 -11.28 26.24 12.12
C VAL A 326 -9.78 26.43 12.29
N LEU A 327 -9.01 25.51 11.72
CA LEU A 327 -7.58 25.58 11.58
C LEU A 327 -7.21 26.19 10.23
N VAL A 328 -6.43 27.26 10.24
CA VAL A 328 -5.93 27.95 9.05
C VAL A 328 -4.42 28.00 9.08
N TYR A 329 -3.78 27.67 7.96
CA TYR A 329 -2.32 27.68 7.88
C TYR A 329 -1.74 29.09 8.00
N ASN A 330 -0.75 29.23 8.87
CA ASN A 330 0.05 30.42 9.04
C ASN A 330 1.46 30.16 8.48
N LYS A 331 1.74 30.78 7.33
CA LYS A 331 3.00 30.64 6.60
C LYS A 331 4.22 31.19 7.36
N GLU A 332 4.05 32.19 8.23
CA GLU A 332 5.17 32.80 8.96
C GLU A 332 5.79 31.83 9.97
N PHE A 333 4.94 31.02 10.61
CA PHE A 333 5.35 30.10 11.67
C PHE A 333 5.29 28.62 11.25
N ASP A 334 4.95 28.33 10.00
CA ASP A 334 4.74 26.99 9.45
C ASP A 334 3.88 26.10 10.37
N LYS A 335 2.72 26.63 10.77
CA LYS A 335 1.78 25.96 11.70
C LYS A 335 0.33 26.29 11.35
N MET A 336 -0.61 25.51 11.89
CA MET A 336 -2.01 25.90 11.85
C MET A 336 -2.36 26.82 13.04
N ASN A 337 -3.03 27.93 12.75
CA ASN A 337 -3.68 28.77 13.75
C ASN A 337 -5.12 28.30 13.97
N ARG A 338 -5.55 28.30 15.24
CA ARG A 338 -6.88 27.87 15.68
C ARG A 338 -7.80 29.08 15.84
N TYR A 339 -8.97 29.04 15.19
CA TYR A 339 -9.95 30.13 15.22
C TYR A 339 -11.34 29.60 15.58
N LEU A 340 -11.91 30.12 16.68
CA LEU A 340 -13.30 29.83 17.04
C LEU A 340 -14.23 30.54 16.06
N GLN A 341 -15.29 29.87 15.59
CA GLN A 341 -16.17 30.41 14.56
C GLN A 341 -17.27 31.31 15.15
N LEU A 342 -16.85 32.34 15.88
CA LEU A 342 -17.68 33.41 16.42
C LEU A 342 -17.14 34.79 16.00
N PRO A 343 -17.98 35.83 15.93
CA PRO A 343 -17.52 37.20 15.77
C PRO A 343 -16.62 37.63 16.94
N LYS A 344 -15.64 38.48 16.66
CA LYS A 344 -14.68 38.98 17.65
C LYS A 344 -15.36 39.58 18.90
N SER A 345 -16.40 40.37 18.73
CA SER A 345 -17.18 40.98 19.82
C SER A 345 -17.83 39.98 20.78
N GLN A 346 -18.03 38.73 20.36
CA GLN A 346 -18.48 37.66 21.25
C GLN A 346 -17.29 37.03 21.99
N LEU A 347 -16.18 36.80 21.29
CA LEU A 347 -14.94 36.27 21.90
C LEU A 347 -14.43 37.18 23.02
N ASP A 348 -14.41 38.50 22.79
CA ASP A 348 -13.92 39.47 23.77
C ASP A 348 -14.78 39.47 25.06
N ARG A 349 -16.10 39.27 24.93
CA ARG A 349 -17.01 39.19 26.08
C ARG A 349 -16.80 37.92 26.91
N ASP A 350 -16.63 36.79 26.25
CA ASP A 350 -16.43 35.51 26.93
C ASP A 350 -15.09 35.49 27.71
N VAL A 351 -14.07 36.25 27.25
CA VAL A 351 -12.80 36.44 27.99
C VAL A 351 -12.96 37.32 29.23
N ASP A 352 -13.78 38.37 29.14
CA ASP A 352 -14.04 39.28 30.27
C ASP A 352 -14.89 38.62 31.36
N ASP A 353 -15.78 37.67 31.00
CA ASP A 353 -16.62 36.91 31.95
C ASP A 353 -15.85 35.77 32.68
N GLU A 354 -14.67 35.37 32.19
CA GLU A 354 -13.81 34.34 32.81
C GLU A 354 -12.71 34.91 33.75
N GLN A 355 -12.57 36.23 33.86
CA GLN A 355 -11.64 36.92 34.79
C GLN A 355 -12.36 37.41 36.06
#